data_AF-A0A166CJN5-F1
#
_entry.id   AF-A0A166CJN5-F1
#
_cell.length_a   1.000
_cell.length_b   1.000
_cell.length_c   1.000
_cell.angle_alpha   90.00
_cell.angle_beta   90.00
_cell.angle_gamma   90.00
#
_symmetry.space_group_name_H-M   'P 1'
#
loop_
_entity.id
_entity.type
_entity.pdbx_description
1 polymer ?
#
loop_
_entity_poly.entity_id
_entity_poly.type
_entity_poly.pdbx_seq_one_letter_code
_entity_poly.pdbx_strand_id
1 'polypeptide(L)'
;MEELGRELVKNCGGLPLAIVTLGGILVTKPSLIEWEKVYNDSLLSLKSGEAGLGKKYQSQLLYVLNWSYNDLPPQLKLCFLYLGKYSEDESIDAETLYQLWIAEGMVLSSDKREGETMMQVAESYLGELVHRSMVQVKFNNEKSFINFKSCSLHDLMRDLSISQAEAEEFFKVIDLREKKDFHLSPLADFKPSNTRQLVVHFDDGYRGKRSHPYFSKKFNQQKYRSVLLFNELGTRSLPPALGSCIANFRFVRVLSLEVAGDVYICCSPSGINLGKVLGTLVYLRYLKVSDVRLSIFPSIQKLRLLETLIFDIQFDIYFPPWLSIDILSMLGRLRHLYLPSLGVRSTRKKSKLRFNGLIQLETLANFDTDWCEVKDLVTLIRLQKLTVRTSCDDMEEMMENLAALALSSSSCLQYLELYISTRNQTLDNSKDMLRKLLWNYNFNLQKLEIAGKLPELALLLEQQPQQLLHTHMDVSVIRITRLTLWESCLEEDPMPVLEKIATLRELYLHIFTFIGEEMVCSATGFPKLTDLSLEFFPNFVKWRVEKGSMPFLSQLMIFACSKMEELPDGLMSLSSLQTLALLSMPSDFCDMVRKVNGEQGAEFYKVAYIPSLTIDRE
;
A
#
# COMPACT_ATOMS: atom_id res chain seq x y z
N MET A 1 -17.95 17.70 -35.15
CA MET A 1 -17.50 16.65 -34.20
C MET A 1 -18.64 15.72 -33.80
N GLU A 2 -19.86 16.19 -33.54
CA GLU A 2 -20.99 15.33 -33.12
C GLU A 2 -21.28 14.15 -34.08
N GLU A 3 -21.43 14.42 -35.38
CA GLU A 3 -21.72 13.38 -36.37
C GLU A 3 -20.65 12.29 -36.41
N LEU A 4 -19.38 12.69 -36.52
CA LEU A 4 -18.23 11.80 -36.51
C LEU A 4 -18.12 10.98 -35.19
N GLY A 5 -18.44 11.61 -34.06
CA GLY A 5 -18.53 10.93 -32.76
C GLY A 5 -19.60 9.84 -32.74
N ARG A 6 -20.79 10.11 -33.31
CA ARG A 6 -21.86 9.09 -33.42
C ARG A 6 -21.43 7.93 -34.31
N GLU A 7 -20.65 8.15 -35.35
CA GLU A 7 -20.12 7.07 -36.19
C GLU A 7 -19.04 6.23 -35.48
N LEU A 8 -18.11 6.89 -34.78
CA LEU A 8 -17.09 6.20 -33.98
C LEU A 8 -17.73 5.33 -32.88
N VAL A 9 -18.75 5.83 -32.20
CA VAL A 9 -19.48 5.07 -31.16
C VAL A 9 -20.24 3.88 -31.77
N LYS A 10 -20.78 4.00 -32.99
CA LYS A 10 -21.37 2.84 -33.70
C LYS A 10 -20.33 1.73 -33.94
N ASN A 11 -19.07 2.09 -34.18
CA ASN A 11 -17.99 1.12 -34.38
C ASN A 11 -17.64 0.35 -33.09
N CYS A 12 -17.98 0.86 -31.91
CA CYS A 12 -17.79 0.18 -30.62
C CYS A 12 -18.80 -0.96 -30.37
N GLY A 13 -19.81 -1.15 -31.24
CA GLY A 13 -20.74 -2.29 -31.16
C GLY A 13 -21.60 -2.33 -29.89
N GLY A 14 -21.75 -1.22 -29.17
CA GLY A 14 -22.52 -1.13 -27.93
C GLY A 14 -21.80 -1.63 -26.67
N LEU A 15 -20.50 -1.96 -26.75
CA LEU A 15 -19.72 -2.46 -25.63
C LEU A 15 -19.29 -1.30 -24.70
N PRO A 16 -19.66 -1.31 -23.40
CA PRO A 16 -19.36 -0.21 -22.48
C PRO A 16 -17.87 0.15 -22.42
N LEU A 17 -16.99 -0.86 -22.29
CA LEU A 17 -15.54 -0.63 -22.22
C LEU A 17 -15.01 0.03 -23.51
N ALA A 18 -15.42 -0.46 -24.68
CA ALA A 18 -14.98 0.12 -25.96
C ALA A 18 -15.44 1.59 -26.11
N ILE A 19 -16.66 1.90 -25.68
CA ILE A 19 -17.19 3.28 -25.73
C ILE A 19 -16.41 4.19 -24.78
N VAL A 20 -16.18 3.74 -23.55
CA VAL A 20 -15.48 4.51 -22.52
C VAL A 20 -14.01 4.73 -22.91
N THR A 21 -13.31 3.69 -23.39
CA THR A 21 -11.94 3.79 -23.90
C THR A 21 -11.86 4.75 -25.10
N LEU A 22 -12.78 4.64 -26.08
CA LEU A 22 -12.83 5.58 -27.20
C LEU A 22 -13.01 7.02 -26.71
N GLY A 23 -13.93 7.25 -25.77
CA GLY A 23 -14.14 8.57 -25.16
C GLY A 23 -12.87 9.10 -24.47
N GLY A 24 -12.18 8.25 -23.71
CA GLY A 24 -10.92 8.55 -23.05
C GLY A 24 -9.75 8.86 -24.00
N ILE A 25 -9.81 8.44 -25.26
CA ILE A 25 -8.82 8.84 -26.27
C ILE A 25 -9.24 10.16 -26.92
N LEU A 26 -10.50 10.28 -27.35
CA LEU A 26 -11.01 11.45 -28.06
C LEU A 26 -10.94 12.74 -27.22
N VAL A 27 -11.03 12.64 -25.89
CA VAL A 27 -10.84 13.78 -24.98
C VAL A 27 -9.43 14.41 -25.09
N THR A 28 -8.43 13.63 -25.51
CA THR A 28 -7.06 14.12 -25.75
C THR A 28 -6.88 14.82 -27.10
N LYS A 29 -7.90 14.80 -27.96
CA LYS A 29 -7.87 15.29 -29.34
C LYS A 29 -8.75 16.54 -29.47
N PRO A 30 -8.17 17.76 -29.39
CA PRO A 30 -8.94 19.00 -29.40
C PRO A 30 -9.52 19.36 -30.78
N SER A 31 -9.06 18.76 -31.89
CA SER A 31 -9.43 19.18 -33.24
C SER A 31 -10.21 18.12 -34.05
N LEU A 32 -11.03 18.60 -34.99
CA LEU A 32 -11.79 17.73 -35.90
C LEU A 32 -10.87 16.86 -36.78
N ILE A 33 -9.72 17.39 -37.20
CA ILE A 33 -8.75 16.68 -38.03
C ILE A 33 -8.19 15.46 -37.31
N GLU A 34 -7.92 15.58 -36.00
CA GLU A 34 -7.47 14.46 -35.19
C GLU A 34 -8.57 13.40 -35.07
N TRP A 35 -9.84 13.79 -34.90
CA TRP A 35 -10.97 12.87 -34.87
C TRP A 35 -11.16 12.14 -36.21
N GLU A 36 -10.99 12.84 -37.34
CA GLU A 36 -11.04 12.22 -38.67
C GLU A 36 -9.90 11.22 -38.86
N LYS A 37 -8.71 11.51 -38.31
CA LYS A 37 -7.61 10.55 -38.28
C LYS A 37 -7.97 9.30 -37.47
N VAL A 38 -8.55 9.47 -36.27
CA VAL A 38 -9.07 8.33 -35.47
C VAL A 38 -10.03 7.48 -36.30
N TYR A 39 -10.97 8.13 -36.98
CA TYR A 39 -11.97 7.45 -37.80
C TYR A 39 -11.36 6.71 -38.98
N ASN A 40 -10.42 7.31 -39.69
CA ASN A 40 -9.77 6.66 -40.84
C ASN A 40 -8.89 5.48 -40.41
N ASP A 41 -8.15 5.61 -39.32
CA ASP A 41 -7.36 4.50 -38.74
C ASP A 41 -8.27 3.35 -38.28
N SER A 42 -9.50 3.67 -37.85
CA SER A 42 -10.53 2.67 -37.51
C SER A 42 -10.98 1.85 -38.70
N LEU A 43 -11.21 2.50 -39.84
CA LEU A 43 -11.66 1.86 -41.06
C LEU A 43 -10.59 0.96 -41.70
N LEU A 44 -9.31 1.31 -41.55
CA LEU A 44 -8.20 0.51 -42.08
C LEU A 44 -8.03 -0.81 -41.32
N SER A 45 -8.22 -0.79 -40.00
CA SER A 45 -8.05 -1.96 -39.12
C SER A 45 -9.25 -2.92 -39.16
N LEU A 46 -10.46 -2.41 -39.38
CA LEU A 46 -11.68 -3.21 -39.57
C LEU A 46 -11.67 -4.06 -40.84
N LYS A 47 -10.86 -3.70 -41.85
CA LYS A 47 -10.78 -4.40 -43.13
C LYS A 47 -9.83 -5.62 -43.12
N SER A 48 -9.03 -5.82 -42.06
CA SER A 48 -8.09 -6.95 -41.97
C SER A 48 -8.60 -8.17 -41.19
N GLY A 49 -9.77 -8.09 -40.56
CA GLY A 49 -10.38 -9.21 -39.80
C GLY A 49 -11.34 -10.04 -40.64
N GLU A 50 -11.06 -11.34 -40.83
CA GLU A 50 -11.96 -12.28 -41.52
C GLU A 50 -13.31 -12.44 -40.79
N ALA A 51 -14.40 -12.30 -41.56
CA ALA A 51 -15.75 -12.12 -41.07
C ALA A 51 -16.44 -13.41 -40.61
N GLY A 52 -16.75 -13.48 -39.31
CA GLY A 52 -17.80 -14.31 -38.73
C GLY A 52 -18.55 -13.50 -37.66
N LEU A 53 -19.88 -13.60 -37.57
CA LEU A 53 -20.73 -12.73 -36.73
C LEU A 53 -20.33 -12.70 -35.23
N GLY A 54 -19.82 -13.82 -34.68
CA GLY A 54 -19.26 -13.86 -33.31
C GLY A 54 -17.85 -13.27 -33.17
N LYS A 55 -17.06 -13.25 -34.25
CA LYS A 55 -15.72 -12.64 -34.30
C LYS A 55 -15.76 -11.13 -34.57
N LYS A 56 -16.86 -10.62 -35.14
CA LYS A 56 -17.01 -9.20 -35.49
C LYS A 56 -16.97 -8.29 -34.26
N TYR A 57 -17.69 -8.63 -33.19
CA TYR A 57 -17.69 -7.86 -31.94
C TYR A 57 -16.34 -7.94 -31.21
N GLN A 58 -15.70 -9.12 -31.20
CA GLN A 58 -14.34 -9.27 -30.67
C GLN A 58 -13.31 -8.46 -31.47
N SER A 59 -13.40 -8.44 -32.81
CA SER A 59 -12.50 -7.65 -33.66
C SER A 59 -12.69 -6.13 -33.51
N GLN A 60 -13.92 -5.67 -33.26
CA GLN A 60 -14.24 -4.25 -33.03
C GLN A 60 -13.71 -3.78 -31.67
N LEU A 61 -13.90 -4.59 -30.63
CA LEU A 61 -13.36 -4.34 -29.29
C LEU A 61 -11.83 -4.36 -29.29
N LEU A 62 -11.21 -5.44 -29.80
CA LEU A 62 -9.76 -5.57 -29.91
C LEU A 62 -9.13 -4.43 -30.71
N TYR A 63 -9.83 -3.89 -31.70
CA TYR A 63 -9.38 -2.73 -32.44
C TYR A 63 -9.31 -1.48 -31.55
N VAL A 64 -10.39 -1.11 -30.85
CA VAL A 64 -10.40 0.10 -30.00
C VAL A 64 -9.35 0.01 -28.90
N LEU A 65 -9.19 -1.19 -28.33
CA LEU A 65 -8.17 -1.51 -27.34
C LEU A 65 -6.74 -1.40 -27.91
N ASN A 66 -6.46 -2.01 -29.07
CA ASN A 66 -5.16 -1.86 -29.73
C ASN A 66 -4.85 -0.41 -30.10
N TRP A 67 -5.86 0.34 -30.52
CA TRP A 67 -5.71 1.74 -30.86
C TRP A 67 -5.43 2.60 -29.63
N SER A 68 -6.08 2.32 -28.49
CA SER A 68 -5.80 2.98 -27.22
C SER A 68 -4.33 2.81 -26.82
N TYR A 69 -3.76 1.62 -27.01
CA TYR A 69 -2.32 1.37 -26.81
C TYR A 69 -1.45 2.12 -27.83
N ASN A 70 -1.81 2.07 -29.11
CA ASN A 70 -1.00 2.67 -30.18
C ASN A 70 -0.87 4.19 -30.07
N ASP A 71 -1.93 4.87 -29.60
CA ASP A 71 -1.96 6.32 -29.36
C ASP A 71 -1.19 6.77 -28.12
N LEU A 72 -0.78 5.85 -27.23
CA LEU A 72 -0.01 6.22 -26.03
C LEU A 72 1.37 6.82 -26.39
N PRO A 73 1.82 7.83 -25.64
CA PRO A 73 3.23 8.22 -25.62
C PRO A 73 4.15 7.03 -25.32
N PRO A 74 5.40 7.01 -25.85
CA PRO A 74 6.31 5.87 -25.69
C PRO A 74 6.54 5.43 -24.24
N GLN A 75 6.62 6.38 -23.30
CA GLN A 75 6.86 6.14 -21.87
C GLN A 75 5.65 5.43 -21.23
N LEU A 76 4.44 5.86 -21.60
CA LEU A 76 3.19 5.27 -21.10
C LEU A 76 2.93 3.89 -21.67
N LYS A 77 3.36 3.60 -22.90
CA LYS A 77 3.35 2.24 -23.44
C LYS A 77 4.12 1.30 -22.52
N LEU A 78 5.36 1.65 -22.16
CA LEU A 78 6.19 0.83 -21.26
C LEU A 78 5.54 0.65 -19.87
N CYS A 79 4.95 1.73 -19.32
CA CYS A 79 4.24 1.67 -18.04
C CYS A 79 3.01 0.74 -18.11
N PHE A 80 2.24 0.80 -19.20
CA PHE A 80 1.10 -0.08 -19.42
C PHE A 80 1.51 -1.55 -19.64
N LEU A 81 2.56 -1.81 -20.43
CA LEU A 81 3.10 -3.16 -20.61
C LEU A 81 3.61 -3.76 -19.29
N TYR A 82 4.12 -2.92 -18.38
CA TYR A 82 4.59 -3.37 -17.08
C TYR A 82 3.47 -3.99 -16.23
N LEU A 83 2.24 -3.47 -16.36
CA LEU A 83 1.08 -3.94 -15.61
C LEU A 83 0.61 -5.34 -16.04
N GLY A 84 0.94 -5.80 -17.25
CA GLY A 84 0.58 -7.13 -17.74
C GLY A 84 1.19 -8.31 -16.96
N LYS A 85 2.11 -8.03 -16.02
CA LYS A 85 2.72 -9.04 -15.14
C LYS A 85 1.81 -9.51 -14.00
N TYR A 86 0.87 -8.66 -13.58
CA TYR A 86 -0.01 -8.92 -12.46
C TYR A 86 -1.17 -9.83 -12.91
N SER A 87 -1.82 -10.49 -11.96
CA SER A 87 -2.99 -11.31 -12.21
C SER A 87 -4.25 -10.47 -12.50
N GLU A 88 -5.31 -11.14 -12.94
CA GLU A 88 -6.60 -10.51 -13.23
C GLU A 88 -7.18 -9.88 -11.96
N ASP A 89 -7.67 -8.63 -12.07
CA ASP A 89 -8.22 -7.83 -10.95
C ASP A 89 -7.32 -7.69 -9.71
N GLU A 90 -6.03 -8.03 -9.83
CA GLU A 90 -5.08 -7.88 -8.74
C GLU A 90 -4.96 -6.41 -8.34
N SER A 91 -5.14 -6.13 -7.05
CA SER A 91 -5.01 -4.78 -6.52
C SER A 91 -3.52 -4.45 -6.31
N ILE A 92 -2.96 -3.68 -7.24
CA ILE A 92 -1.56 -3.25 -7.23
C ILE A 92 -1.41 -1.97 -6.41
N ASP A 93 -0.57 -1.97 -5.38
CA ASP A 93 -0.24 -0.77 -4.60
C ASP A 93 0.42 0.30 -5.49
N ALA A 94 -0.18 1.50 -5.52
CA ALA A 94 0.23 2.55 -6.45
C ALA A 94 1.62 3.12 -6.12
N GLU A 95 1.94 3.26 -4.82
CA GLU A 95 3.23 3.78 -4.36
C GLU A 95 4.38 2.86 -4.81
N THR A 96 4.20 1.55 -4.63
CA THR A 96 5.15 0.52 -5.06
C THR A 96 5.32 0.53 -6.58
N LEU A 97 4.22 0.66 -7.33
CA LEU A 97 4.26 0.73 -8.79
C LEU A 97 5.08 1.93 -9.29
N TYR A 98 4.91 3.10 -8.69
CA TYR A 98 5.68 4.30 -9.07
C TYR A 98 7.17 4.09 -8.86
N GLN A 99 7.56 3.54 -7.70
CA GLN A 99 8.96 3.24 -7.38
C GLN A 99 9.57 2.27 -8.39
N LEU A 100 8.81 1.24 -8.80
CA LEU A 100 9.23 0.30 -9.84
C LEU A 100 9.41 0.99 -11.19
N TRP A 101 8.46 1.82 -11.63
CA TRP A 101 8.55 2.55 -12.89
C TRP A 101 9.75 3.50 -12.94
N ILE A 102 10.03 4.19 -11.82
CA ILE A 102 11.20 5.06 -11.67
C ILE A 102 12.50 4.25 -11.73
N ALA A 103 12.58 3.12 -11.03
CA ALA A 103 13.77 2.29 -10.97
C ALA A 103 14.11 1.60 -12.31
N GLU A 104 13.10 1.20 -13.08
CA GLU A 104 13.27 0.73 -14.46
C GLU A 104 13.81 1.85 -15.38
N GLY A 105 13.47 3.10 -15.06
CA GLY A 105 13.77 4.30 -15.84
C GLY A 105 12.71 4.59 -16.90
N MET A 106 11.46 4.20 -16.64
CA MET A 106 10.32 4.48 -17.52
C MET A 106 9.75 5.88 -17.29
N VAL A 107 9.89 6.40 -16.07
CA VAL A 107 9.54 7.79 -15.72
C VAL A 107 10.71 8.71 -16.07
N LEU A 108 10.48 9.68 -16.95
CA LEU A 108 11.55 10.55 -17.44
C LEU A 108 11.72 11.78 -16.55
N SER A 109 12.99 12.08 -16.21
CA SER A 109 13.32 13.29 -15.46
C SER A 109 13.09 14.58 -16.26
N SER A 110 12.93 14.50 -17.58
CA SER A 110 12.58 15.64 -18.45
C SER A 110 11.16 16.13 -18.24
N ASP A 111 10.27 15.25 -17.79
CA ASP A 111 8.83 15.54 -17.67
C ASP A 111 8.52 16.16 -16.30
N LYS A 112 9.52 16.15 -15.42
CA LYS A 112 9.50 16.72 -14.08
C LYS A 112 9.43 18.25 -14.16
N ARG A 113 8.36 18.83 -13.61
CA ARG A 113 8.23 20.28 -13.44
C ARG A 113 9.04 20.78 -12.24
N GLU A 114 9.29 22.08 -12.19
CA GLU A 114 9.98 22.69 -11.05
C GLU A 114 9.18 22.45 -9.76
N GLY A 115 9.86 21.96 -8.71
CA GLY A 115 9.24 21.62 -7.43
C GLY A 115 8.54 20.26 -7.37
N GLU A 116 8.36 19.55 -8.48
CA GLU A 116 7.72 18.24 -8.52
C GLU A 116 8.65 17.14 -7.99
N THR A 117 8.11 15.98 -7.60
CA THR A 117 8.90 14.77 -7.26
C THR A 117 8.80 13.74 -8.38
N MET A 118 9.73 12.78 -8.46
CA MET A 118 9.60 11.70 -9.45
C MET A 118 8.35 10.84 -9.20
N MET A 119 7.90 10.74 -7.95
CA MET A 119 6.67 10.06 -7.56
C MET A 119 5.43 10.77 -8.12
N GLN A 120 5.41 12.11 -8.12
CA GLN A 120 4.32 12.89 -8.72
C GLN A 120 4.29 12.76 -10.25
N VAL A 121 5.45 12.73 -10.91
CA VAL A 121 5.50 12.44 -12.35
C VAL A 121 4.96 11.03 -12.64
N ALA A 122 5.35 10.03 -11.85
CA ALA A 122 4.82 8.66 -11.97
C ALA A 122 3.31 8.58 -11.72
N GLU A 123 2.80 9.32 -10.73
CA GLU A 123 1.37 9.47 -10.46
C GLU A 123 0.64 10.11 -11.65
N SER A 124 1.22 11.13 -12.28
CA SER A 124 0.65 11.77 -13.48
C SER A 124 0.55 10.79 -14.66
N TYR A 125 1.54 9.92 -14.82
CA TYR A 125 1.54 8.88 -15.85
C TYR A 125 0.41 7.87 -15.61
N LEU A 126 0.23 7.41 -14.36
CA LEU A 126 -0.90 6.55 -14.00
C LEU A 126 -2.23 7.28 -14.22
N GLY A 127 -2.30 8.55 -13.83
CA GLY A 127 -3.47 9.42 -14.05
C GLY A 127 -3.86 9.53 -15.52
N GLU A 128 -2.90 9.58 -16.45
CA GLU A 128 -3.20 9.57 -17.88
C GLU A 128 -3.76 8.22 -18.35
N LEU A 129 -3.22 7.10 -17.87
CA LEU A 129 -3.76 5.77 -18.18
C LEU A 129 -5.19 5.58 -17.63
N VAL A 130 -5.47 6.13 -16.45
CA VAL A 130 -6.80 6.18 -15.84
C VAL A 130 -7.74 7.06 -16.64
N HIS A 131 -7.29 8.25 -17.06
CA HIS A 131 -8.09 9.18 -17.87
C HIS A 131 -8.49 8.56 -19.22
N ARG A 132 -7.60 7.74 -19.81
CA ARG A 132 -7.86 6.94 -21.02
C ARG A 132 -8.68 5.67 -20.75
N SER A 133 -9.08 5.44 -19.51
CA SER A 133 -9.84 4.27 -19.07
C SER A 133 -9.16 2.92 -19.37
N MET A 134 -7.83 2.91 -19.40
CA MET A 134 -7.01 1.70 -19.57
C MET A 134 -6.68 1.02 -18.26
N VAL A 135 -6.75 1.75 -17.15
CA VAL A 135 -6.43 1.30 -15.79
C VAL A 135 -7.56 1.71 -14.84
N GLN A 136 -7.96 0.82 -13.95
CA GLN A 136 -8.91 1.09 -12.88
C GLN A 136 -8.15 1.46 -11.61
N VAL A 137 -8.72 2.34 -10.77
CA VAL A 137 -8.06 2.81 -9.54
C VAL A 137 -9.01 2.85 -8.36
N LYS A 138 -8.45 2.61 -7.19
CA LYS A 138 -9.04 2.97 -5.89
C LYS A 138 -8.34 4.22 -5.41
N PHE A 139 -9.12 5.24 -5.06
CA PHE A 139 -8.59 6.50 -4.53
C PHE A 139 -8.28 6.36 -3.05
N ASN A 140 -7.29 7.11 -2.60
CA ASN A 140 -7.16 7.41 -1.19
C ASN A 140 -8.21 8.46 -0.79
N ASN A 141 -8.50 8.52 0.51
CA ASN A 141 -9.38 9.54 1.07
C ASN A 141 -8.81 10.96 0.85
N GLU A 142 -9.67 11.98 0.71
CA GLU A 142 -9.22 13.35 0.41
C GLU A 142 -8.14 13.82 1.40
N LYS A 143 -6.97 14.25 0.89
CA LYS A 143 -5.74 14.72 1.58
C LYS A 143 -4.68 13.66 1.96
N SER A 144 -4.63 12.51 1.29
CA SER A 144 -3.51 11.56 1.39
C SER A 144 -2.23 12.05 0.70
N PHE A 145 -1.08 11.46 1.07
CA PHE A 145 0.23 11.75 0.46
C PHE A 145 0.29 11.43 -1.05
N ILE A 146 -0.42 10.39 -1.47
CA ILE A 146 -0.64 10.01 -2.87
C ILE A 146 -2.14 9.92 -3.15
N ASN A 147 -2.59 10.28 -4.34
CA ASN A 147 -4.02 10.32 -4.69
C ASN A 147 -4.59 8.92 -4.93
N PHE A 148 -3.83 8.06 -5.60
CA PHE A 148 -4.23 6.69 -5.88
C PHE A 148 -3.74 5.75 -4.77
N LYS A 149 -4.64 4.94 -4.21
CA LYS A 149 -4.33 3.89 -3.22
C LYS A 149 -3.79 2.66 -3.94
N SER A 150 -4.56 2.17 -4.89
CA SER A 150 -4.20 1.01 -5.70
C SER A 150 -4.80 1.12 -7.09
N CYS A 151 -4.27 0.31 -8.01
CA CYS A 151 -4.76 0.19 -9.37
C CYS A 151 -4.90 -1.27 -9.79
N SER A 152 -5.70 -1.54 -10.82
CA SER A 152 -5.88 -2.85 -11.43
C SER A 152 -6.14 -2.71 -12.92
N LEU A 153 -5.85 -3.77 -13.67
CA LEU A 153 -6.25 -3.87 -15.07
C LEU A 153 -7.51 -4.70 -15.18
N HIS A 154 -8.50 -4.20 -15.92
CA HIS A 154 -9.60 -5.03 -16.42
C HIS A 154 -9.02 -6.11 -17.35
N ASP A 155 -9.56 -7.32 -17.31
CA ASP A 155 -9.13 -8.53 -18.02
C ASP A 155 -8.80 -8.27 -19.51
N LEU A 156 -9.65 -7.54 -20.23
CA LEU A 156 -9.42 -7.21 -21.64
C LEU A 156 -8.23 -6.27 -21.87
N MET A 157 -8.00 -5.32 -20.94
CA MET A 157 -6.81 -4.44 -20.97
C MET A 157 -5.56 -5.22 -20.58
N ARG A 158 -5.70 -6.20 -19.68
CA ARG A 158 -4.62 -7.12 -19.31
C ARG A 158 -4.21 -8.01 -20.47
N ASP A 159 -5.16 -8.62 -21.17
CA ASP A 159 -4.91 -9.43 -22.37
C ASP A 159 -4.22 -8.61 -23.47
N LEU A 160 -4.67 -7.36 -23.68
CA LEU A 160 -3.99 -6.42 -24.56
C LEU A 160 -2.55 -6.18 -24.13
N SER A 161 -2.32 -5.86 -22.85
CA SER A 161 -0.99 -5.58 -22.30
C SER A 161 -0.04 -6.78 -22.49
N ILE A 162 -0.51 -7.99 -22.22
CA ILE A 162 0.26 -9.23 -22.41
C ILE A 162 0.59 -9.44 -23.89
N SER A 163 -0.41 -9.35 -24.77
CA SER A 163 -0.20 -9.56 -26.21
C SER A 163 0.81 -8.56 -26.79
N GLN A 164 0.75 -7.29 -26.40
CA GLN A 164 1.70 -6.27 -26.83
C GLN A 164 3.09 -6.49 -26.21
N ALA A 165 3.15 -6.92 -24.94
CA ALA A 165 4.41 -7.24 -24.28
C ALA A 165 5.12 -8.44 -24.91
N GLU A 166 4.37 -9.44 -25.40
CA GLU A 166 4.92 -10.58 -26.15
C GLU A 166 5.45 -10.14 -27.52
N ALA A 167 4.71 -9.30 -28.25
CA ALA A 167 5.11 -8.78 -29.54
C ALA A 167 6.39 -7.92 -29.46
N GLU A 168 6.55 -7.18 -28.36
CA GLU A 168 7.73 -6.33 -28.11
C GLU A 168 8.86 -7.05 -27.36
N GLU A 169 8.70 -8.34 -27.02
CA GLU A 169 9.61 -9.08 -26.15
C GLU A 169 9.96 -8.31 -24.85
N PHE A 170 8.95 -7.71 -24.22
CA PHE A 170 9.14 -6.78 -23.10
C PHE A 170 9.53 -7.49 -21.79
N PHE A 171 8.80 -8.54 -21.41
CA PHE A 171 9.13 -9.40 -20.27
C PHE A 171 9.03 -10.88 -20.62
N LYS A 172 9.72 -11.73 -19.85
CA LYS A 172 9.58 -13.18 -19.89
C LYS A 172 9.09 -13.70 -18.55
N VAL A 173 7.98 -14.43 -18.55
CA VAL A 173 7.49 -15.18 -17.39
C VAL A 173 8.01 -16.61 -17.47
N ILE A 174 8.52 -17.12 -16.35
CA ILE A 174 8.95 -18.50 -16.16
C ILE A 174 8.19 -19.06 -14.97
N ASP A 175 7.55 -20.20 -15.19
CA ASP A 175 6.90 -20.95 -14.14
C ASP A 175 7.70 -22.23 -13.84
N LEU A 176 8.21 -22.31 -12.61
CA LEU A 176 9.00 -23.43 -12.11
C LEU A 176 8.21 -24.34 -11.15
N ARG A 177 6.89 -24.13 -10.99
CA ARG A 177 6.00 -24.88 -10.08
C ARG A 177 5.63 -26.27 -10.63
N GLU A 178 5.60 -26.45 -11.96
CA GLU A 178 5.14 -27.71 -12.55
C GLU A 178 6.15 -28.86 -12.36
N LYS A 179 5.71 -29.96 -11.72
CA LYS A 179 6.36 -31.29 -11.71
C LYS A 179 6.35 -31.98 -13.09
N LYS A 180 6.52 -31.25 -14.19
CA LYS A 180 6.90 -31.90 -15.44
C LYS A 180 8.36 -32.24 -15.27
N ASP A 181 8.68 -33.53 -15.28
CA ASP A 181 10.05 -34.01 -15.38
C ASP A 181 10.78 -33.09 -16.34
N PHE A 182 11.78 -32.37 -15.81
CA PHE A 182 12.63 -31.49 -16.60
C PHE A 182 13.42 -32.38 -17.56
N HIS A 183 12.78 -32.85 -18.63
CA HIS A 183 13.45 -32.98 -19.91
C HIS A 183 13.90 -31.57 -20.23
N LEU A 184 15.08 -31.22 -19.69
CA LEU A 184 15.89 -30.13 -20.19
C LEU A 184 15.88 -30.30 -21.69
N SER A 185 15.09 -29.50 -22.40
CA SER A 185 15.30 -29.32 -23.81
C SER A 185 16.80 -29.01 -23.94
N PRO A 186 17.54 -29.74 -24.79
CA PRO A 186 18.98 -29.57 -24.93
C PRO A 186 19.30 -28.07 -24.98
N LEU A 187 20.42 -27.66 -24.39
CA LEU A 187 20.89 -26.26 -24.37
C LEU A 187 20.88 -25.58 -25.76
N ALA A 188 20.76 -26.37 -26.83
CA ALA A 188 20.63 -26.00 -28.23
C ALA A 188 19.24 -25.43 -28.64
N ASP A 189 18.15 -25.72 -27.92
CA ASP A 189 16.80 -25.25 -28.25
C ASP A 189 16.42 -23.92 -27.56
N PHE A 190 17.28 -23.42 -26.66
CA PHE A 190 17.08 -22.12 -26.01
C PHE A 190 17.42 -20.97 -26.96
N LYS A 191 16.40 -20.36 -27.55
CA LYS A 191 16.56 -19.07 -28.27
C LYS A 191 16.80 -17.94 -27.25
N PRO A 192 17.86 -17.15 -27.40
CA PRO A 192 18.09 -15.98 -26.55
C PRO A 192 17.01 -14.93 -26.85
N SER A 193 16.11 -14.72 -25.91
CA SER A 193 15.16 -13.59 -25.90
C SER A 193 15.89 -12.25 -25.74
N ASN A 194 15.42 -11.17 -26.39
CA ASN A 194 15.92 -9.81 -26.14
C ASN A 194 15.29 -9.14 -24.92
N THR A 195 14.42 -9.85 -24.19
CA THR A 195 13.75 -9.39 -22.96
C THR A 195 14.75 -8.85 -21.93
N ARG A 196 14.39 -7.73 -21.32
CA ARG A 196 15.16 -7.11 -20.23
C ARG A 196 14.55 -7.34 -18.86
N GLN A 197 13.38 -7.96 -18.80
CA GLN A 197 12.66 -8.22 -17.56
C GLN A 197 12.33 -9.70 -17.44
N LEU A 198 12.61 -10.25 -16.27
CA LEU A 198 12.42 -11.66 -15.96
C LEU A 198 11.48 -11.78 -14.76
N VAL A 199 10.40 -12.54 -14.91
CA VAL A 199 9.48 -12.88 -13.82
C VAL A 199 9.55 -14.39 -13.62
N VAL A 200 9.81 -14.83 -12.39
CA VAL A 200 9.98 -16.25 -12.07
C VAL A 200 9.06 -16.61 -10.92
N HIS A 201 8.12 -17.50 -11.19
CA HIS A 201 7.28 -18.16 -10.20
C HIS A 201 7.91 -19.50 -9.84
N PHE A 202 8.05 -19.81 -8.56
CA PHE A 202 8.60 -21.07 -8.09
C PHE A 202 7.89 -21.55 -6.82
N ASP A 203 8.12 -22.80 -6.45
CA ASP A 203 7.59 -23.43 -5.23
C ASP A 203 8.67 -24.28 -4.52
N ASP A 204 8.29 -24.88 -3.39
CA ASP A 204 9.12 -25.84 -2.63
C ASP A 204 9.49 -27.12 -3.39
N GLY A 205 8.74 -27.44 -4.46
CA GLY A 205 9.00 -28.56 -5.34
C GLY A 205 10.34 -28.41 -6.10
N TYR A 206 10.86 -27.19 -6.21
CA TYR A 206 12.16 -26.89 -6.79
C TYR A 206 13.33 -27.35 -5.89
N ARG A 207 13.52 -28.68 -5.82
CA ARG A 207 14.69 -29.34 -5.20
C ARG A 207 15.85 -29.53 -6.18
N GLY A 208 15.88 -28.76 -7.27
CA GLY A 208 16.91 -28.85 -8.28
C GLY A 208 18.30 -28.58 -7.69
N LYS A 209 19.15 -29.62 -7.61
CA LYS A 209 20.60 -29.47 -7.32
C LYS A 209 21.33 -28.65 -8.39
N ARG A 210 20.72 -28.40 -9.54
CA ARG A 210 21.26 -27.63 -10.68
C ARG A 210 20.41 -26.39 -10.90
N SER A 211 21.06 -25.26 -11.16
CA SER A 211 20.37 -24.02 -11.51
C SER A 211 19.77 -24.11 -12.92
N HIS A 212 18.52 -23.66 -13.06
CA HIS A 212 17.86 -23.56 -14.36
C HIS A 212 18.71 -22.68 -15.32
N PRO A 213 18.79 -22.98 -16.64
CA PRO A 213 19.66 -22.27 -17.58
C PRO A 213 19.64 -20.74 -17.51
N TYR A 214 18.46 -20.14 -17.32
CA TYR A 214 18.28 -18.68 -17.11
C TYR A 214 19.11 -18.09 -15.97
N PHE A 215 19.44 -18.88 -14.95
CA PHE A 215 20.24 -18.46 -13.80
C PHE A 215 21.74 -18.72 -13.99
N SER A 216 22.13 -19.41 -15.07
CA SER A 216 23.53 -19.71 -15.34
C SER A 216 24.30 -18.49 -15.84
N LYS A 217 25.57 -18.39 -15.48
CA LYS A 217 26.46 -17.29 -15.91
C LYS A 217 26.59 -17.15 -17.44
N LYS A 218 26.38 -18.25 -18.19
CA LYS A 218 26.48 -18.27 -19.66
C LYS A 218 25.29 -17.56 -20.32
N PHE A 219 24.07 -17.78 -19.82
CA PHE A 219 22.86 -17.15 -20.34
C PHE A 219 22.62 -15.75 -19.76
N ASN A 220 23.07 -15.49 -18.53
CA ASN A 220 23.00 -14.18 -17.89
C ASN A 220 23.98 -13.13 -18.48
N GLN A 221 24.59 -13.43 -19.63
CA GLN A 221 25.14 -12.39 -20.53
C GLN A 221 24.01 -11.52 -21.11
N GLN A 222 22.77 -12.01 -21.10
CA GLN A 222 21.57 -11.21 -21.33
C GLN A 222 21.49 -10.10 -20.27
N LYS A 223 21.39 -8.85 -20.72
CA LYS A 223 21.43 -7.65 -19.88
C LYS A 223 20.08 -7.41 -19.18
N TYR A 224 19.59 -8.40 -18.41
CA TYR A 224 18.39 -8.24 -17.59
C TYR A 224 18.55 -7.02 -16.67
N ARG A 225 17.55 -6.16 -16.68
CA ARG A 225 17.44 -4.97 -15.83
C ARG A 225 16.44 -5.19 -14.69
N SER A 226 15.52 -6.13 -14.84
CA SER A 226 14.50 -6.45 -13.85
C SER A 226 14.43 -7.95 -13.62
N VAL A 227 14.43 -8.36 -12.35
CA VAL A 227 14.21 -9.75 -11.94
C VAL A 227 13.24 -9.75 -10.78
N LEU A 228 12.05 -10.32 -10.99
CA LEU A 228 11.02 -10.50 -9.97
C LEU A 228 10.91 -11.99 -9.68
N LEU A 229 11.14 -12.38 -8.42
CA LEU A 229 11.08 -13.76 -7.96
C LEU A 229 9.93 -13.91 -6.97
N PHE A 230 8.92 -14.69 -7.34
CA PHE A 230 7.73 -14.97 -6.55
C PHE A 230 7.71 -16.43 -6.13
N ASN A 231 7.71 -16.70 -4.82
CA ASN A 231 7.42 -18.02 -4.28
C ASN A 231 5.95 -18.05 -3.86
N GLU A 232 5.13 -18.86 -4.51
CA GLU A 232 3.68 -18.89 -4.26
C GLU A 232 3.25 -19.98 -3.28
N LEU A 233 4.03 -21.07 -3.17
CA LEU A 233 3.70 -22.22 -2.33
C LEU A 233 4.99 -22.82 -1.76
N GLY A 234 5.42 -22.38 -0.58
CA GLY A 234 6.54 -23.06 0.06
C GLY A 234 7.14 -22.51 1.35
N THR A 235 8.12 -23.25 1.87
CA THR A 235 9.07 -22.89 2.91
C THR A 235 9.66 -21.51 2.63
N ARG A 236 9.80 -20.73 3.69
CA ARG A 236 10.23 -19.31 3.70
C ARG A 236 11.72 -19.11 3.36
N SER A 237 12.29 -19.92 2.48
CA SER A 237 13.68 -19.85 2.04
C SER A 237 13.76 -19.95 0.52
N LEU A 238 14.51 -19.04 -0.10
CA LEU A 238 14.94 -19.26 -1.47
C LEU A 238 15.66 -20.61 -1.57
N PRO A 239 15.55 -21.36 -2.67
CA PRO A 239 16.39 -22.51 -2.93
C PRO A 239 17.88 -22.10 -3.01
N PRO A 240 18.84 -22.84 -2.40
CA PRO A 240 20.27 -22.47 -2.42
C PRO A 240 20.86 -22.28 -3.83
N ALA A 241 20.38 -23.07 -4.79
CA ALA A 241 20.73 -22.95 -6.19
C ALA A 241 20.26 -21.61 -6.80
N LEU A 242 19.10 -21.10 -6.38
CA LEU A 242 18.54 -19.83 -6.83
C LEU A 242 19.28 -18.66 -6.18
N GLY A 243 19.44 -18.69 -4.85
CA GLY A 243 20.08 -17.62 -4.07
C GLY A 243 21.52 -17.33 -4.50
N SER A 244 22.32 -18.39 -4.76
CA SER A 244 23.69 -18.23 -5.25
C SER A 244 23.77 -17.70 -6.68
N CYS A 245 22.78 -18.00 -7.51
CA CYS A 245 22.76 -17.55 -8.91
C CYS A 245 22.26 -16.12 -9.11
N ILE A 246 21.66 -15.49 -8.10
CA ILE A 246 21.26 -14.07 -8.17
C ILE A 246 22.48 -13.19 -8.51
N ALA A 247 23.68 -13.55 -8.04
CA ALA A 247 24.93 -12.84 -8.34
C ALA A 247 25.28 -12.78 -9.84
N ASN A 248 24.65 -13.62 -10.66
CA ASN A 248 24.89 -13.65 -12.09
C ASN A 248 24.17 -12.51 -12.84
N PHE A 249 23.14 -11.88 -12.24
CA PHE A 249 22.35 -10.81 -12.86
C PHE A 249 23.00 -9.42 -12.70
N ARG A 250 24.21 -9.25 -13.22
CA ARG A 250 25.06 -8.08 -12.92
C ARG A 250 24.49 -6.71 -13.30
N PHE A 251 23.56 -6.63 -14.25
CA PHE A 251 23.02 -5.36 -14.78
C PHE A 251 21.63 -5.00 -14.23
N VAL A 252 21.17 -5.75 -13.21
CA VAL A 252 19.84 -5.54 -12.64
C VAL A 252 19.75 -4.21 -11.91
N ARG A 253 18.66 -3.52 -12.17
CA ARG A 253 18.19 -2.29 -11.53
C ARG A 253 17.05 -2.58 -10.57
N VAL A 254 16.19 -3.54 -10.87
CA VAL A 254 15.04 -3.93 -10.05
C VAL A 254 15.16 -5.38 -9.64
N LEU A 255 15.24 -5.63 -8.33
CA LEU A 255 15.18 -6.97 -7.76
C LEU A 255 14.05 -7.01 -6.73
N SER A 256 13.01 -7.79 -6.99
CA SER A 256 11.98 -8.12 -6.00
C SER A 256 12.07 -9.60 -5.63
N LEU A 257 12.13 -9.87 -4.33
CA LEU A 257 12.15 -11.21 -3.75
C LEU A 257 10.95 -11.33 -2.82
N GLU A 258 9.91 -12.02 -3.28
CA GLU A 258 8.65 -12.14 -2.55
C GLU A 258 8.38 -13.62 -2.28
N VAL A 259 8.24 -13.96 -1.00
CA VAL A 259 7.96 -15.33 -0.58
C VAL A 259 6.65 -15.37 0.19
N ALA A 260 5.61 -15.95 -0.42
CA ALA A 260 4.36 -16.22 0.25
C ALA A 260 4.61 -17.29 1.33
N GLY A 261 4.53 -16.90 2.59
CA GLY A 261 4.66 -17.82 3.72
C GLY A 261 3.43 -17.77 4.61
N ASP A 262 2.75 -18.91 4.78
CA ASP A 262 1.70 -19.06 5.80
C ASP A 262 2.23 -18.66 7.18
N VAL A 263 1.52 -17.78 7.88
CA VAL A 263 1.90 -17.14 9.16
C VAL A 263 2.30 -18.15 10.25
N TYR A 264 1.85 -19.40 10.16
CA TYR A 264 1.88 -20.38 11.25
C TYR A 264 3.03 -21.40 11.27
N ILE A 265 3.92 -21.46 10.27
CA ILE A 265 4.98 -22.50 10.24
C ILE A 265 6.37 -21.92 10.49
N CYS A 266 6.75 -21.91 11.77
CA CYS A 266 8.14 -21.74 12.22
C CYS A 266 8.94 -23.02 11.90
N CYS A 267 9.72 -23.03 10.82
CA CYS A 267 10.67 -24.12 10.57
C CYS A 267 12.08 -23.65 10.17
N SER A 268 13.05 -24.11 10.96
CA SER A 268 14.51 -24.25 10.81
C SER A 268 15.42 -23.08 10.40
N PRO A 269 16.62 -22.94 11.01
CA PRO A 269 17.54 -21.79 10.93
C PRO A 269 18.33 -21.61 9.60
N SER A 270 18.07 -22.36 8.54
CA SER A 270 18.82 -22.25 7.27
C SER A 270 18.34 -21.10 6.38
N GLY A 271 18.56 -19.85 6.80
CA GLY A 271 18.37 -18.67 5.94
C GLY A 271 19.43 -18.60 4.83
N ILE A 272 19.04 -18.30 3.60
CA ILE A 272 20.02 -17.97 2.55
C ILE A 272 20.68 -16.65 2.88
N ASN A 273 22.00 -16.64 3.00
CA ASN A 273 22.77 -15.41 3.09
C ASN A 273 22.83 -14.74 1.71
N LEU A 274 21.74 -14.07 1.34
CA LEU A 274 21.66 -13.21 0.14
C LEU A 274 22.67 -12.07 0.21
N GLY A 275 23.23 -11.82 1.39
CA GLY A 275 24.02 -10.65 1.60
C GLY A 275 25.30 -10.56 0.80
N LYS A 276 26.10 -11.62 0.82
CA LYS A 276 27.30 -11.66 -0.02
C LYS A 276 26.99 -11.48 -1.51
N VAL A 277 25.81 -11.92 -1.95
CA VAL A 277 25.36 -11.88 -3.34
C VAL A 277 24.89 -10.49 -3.74
N LEU A 278 24.08 -9.83 -2.91
CA LEU A 278 23.51 -8.52 -3.22
C LEU A 278 24.59 -7.46 -3.47
N GLY A 279 25.70 -7.48 -2.73
CA GLY A 279 26.81 -6.53 -2.97
C GLY A 279 27.50 -6.65 -4.34
N THR A 280 27.13 -7.64 -5.17
CA THR A 280 27.60 -7.76 -6.55
C THR A 280 26.72 -7.01 -7.56
N LEU A 281 25.49 -6.64 -7.17
CA LEU A 281 24.48 -6.01 -8.01
C LEU A 281 24.59 -4.48 -7.98
N VAL A 282 25.74 -3.94 -8.39
CA VAL A 282 26.08 -2.51 -8.19
C VAL A 282 25.19 -1.52 -8.97
N TYR A 283 24.40 -1.98 -9.94
CA TYR A 283 23.45 -1.16 -10.70
C TYR A 283 22.04 -1.14 -10.13
N LEU A 284 21.82 -1.80 -8.98
CA LEU A 284 20.52 -1.90 -8.34
C LEU A 284 20.02 -0.52 -7.91
N ARG A 285 18.76 -0.24 -8.24
CA ARG A 285 18.00 0.97 -7.90
C ARG A 285 16.81 0.66 -7.01
N TYR A 286 16.23 -0.52 -7.13
CA TYR A 286 15.12 -1.00 -6.32
C TYR A 286 15.42 -2.39 -5.78
N LEU A 287 15.27 -2.55 -4.47
CA LEU A 287 15.36 -3.83 -3.78
C LEU A 287 14.16 -3.99 -2.85
N LYS A 288 13.31 -4.98 -3.14
CA LYS A 288 12.26 -5.43 -2.22
C LYS A 288 12.56 -6.84 -1.76
N VAL A 289 12.44 -7.06 -0.46
CA VAL A 289 12.61 -8.36 0.19
C VAL A 289 11.42 -8.56 1.12
N SER A 290 10.50 -9.43 0.73
CA SER A 290 9.30 -9.77 1.52
C SER A 290 9.39 -11.20 2.07
N ASP A 291 9.23 -11.33 3.39
CA ASP A 291 9.20 -12.61 4.13
C ASP A 291 10.36 -13.59 3.88
N VAL A 292 11.48 -13.08 3.35
CA VAL A 292 12.74 -13.80 3.27
C VAL A 292 13.59 -13.47 4.49
N ARG A 293 14.06 -14.50 5.21
CA ARG A 293 15.06 -14.30 6.26
C ARG A 293 16.37 -13.77 5.67
N LEU A 294 16.59 -12.47 5.82
CA LEU A 294 17.79 -11.78 5.38
C LEU A 294 18.66 -11.39 6.59
N SER A 295 19.91 -11.84 6.61
CA SER A 295 20.93 -11.24 7.48
C SER A 295 21.48 -10.02 6.77
N ILE A 296 21.41 -8.83 7.39
CA ILE A 296 22.05 -7.62 6.85
C ILE A 296 23.59 -7.73 7.01
N PHE A 297 24.32 -7.16 6.06
CA PHE A 297 25.74 -7.41 5.84
C PHE A 297 26.43 -6.15 5.27
N PRO A 298 27.75 -6.01 5.45
CA PRO A 298 28.51 -4.84 5.03
C PRO A 298 28.39 -4.50 3.54
N SER A 299 28.20 -5.53 2.71
CA SER A 299 28.24 -5.36 1.26
C SER A 299 27.05 -4.61 0.66
N ILE A 300 26.00 -4.32 1.45
CA ILE A 300 24.90 -3.43 1.03
C ILE A 300 25.41 -2.01 0.71
N GLN A 301 26.48 -1.56 1.38
CA GLN A 301 27.14 -0.27 1.12
C GLN A 301 27.70 -0.14 -0.32
N LYS A 302 27.83 -1.24 -1.05
CA LYS A 302 28.24 -1.23 -2.46
C LYS A 302 27.12 -0.78 -3.40
N LEU A 303 25.87 -0.82 -2.95
CA LEU A 303 24.67 -0.47 -3.73
C LEU A 303 24.46 1.04 -3.79
N ARG A 304 25.46 1.79 -4.26
CA ARG A 304 25.45 3.27 -4.26
C ARG A 304 24.41 3.90 -5.19
N LEU A 305 23.82 3.10 -6.08
CA LEU A 305 22.77 3.51 -7.01
C LEU A 305 21.36 3.20 -6.50
N LEU A 306 21.24 2.63 -5.30
CA LEU A 306 19.96 2.24 -4.73
C LEU A 306 19.13 3.48 -4.39
N GLU A 307 17.90 3.51 -4.90
CA GLU A 307 16.90 4.58 -4.73
C GLU A 307 15.76 4.11 -3.82
N THR A 308 15.41 2.83 -3.86
CA THR A 308 14.36 2.22 -3.02
C THR A 308 14.86 0.94 -2.35
N LEU A 309 14.67 0.84 -1.03
CA LEU A 309 14.95 -0.34 -0.23
C LEU A 309 13.74 -0.68 0.64
N ILE A 310 13.16 -1.86 0.43
CA ILE A 310 11.98 -2.33 1.16
C ILE A 310 12.29 -3.65 1.87
N PHE A 311 12.16 -3.63 3.19
CA PHE A 311 12.10 -4.81 4.04
C PHE A 311 10.66 -5.00 4.54
N ASP A 312 9.92 -5.83 3.82
CA ASP A 312 8.53 -6.16 4.14
C ASP A 312 8.50 -7.53 4.80
N ILE A 313 9.01 -7.57 6.04
CA ILE A 313 9.29 -8.81 6.76
C ILE A 313 8.42 -8.84 8.01
N GLN A 314 7.61 -9.89 8.15
CA GLN A 314 6.79 -10.11 9.34
C GLN A 314 7.58 -10.70 10.54
N PHE A 315 8.91 -10.62 10.53
CA PHE A 315 9.78 -11.20 11.54
C PHE A 315 10.99 -10.30 11.78
N ASP A 316 11.61 -10.50 12.95
CA ASP A 316 12.82 -9.79 13.33
C ASP A 316 13.95 -9.97 12.30
N ILE A 317 14.51 -8.85 11.82
CA ILE A 317 15.81 -8.89 11.15
C ILE A 317 16.89 -9.16 12.19
N TYR A 318 17.83 -10.04 11.86
CA TYR A 318 19.03 -10.24 12.68
C TYR A 318 20.13 -9.24 12.27
N PHE A 319 20.49 -8.34 13.19
CA PHE A 319 21.66 -7.48 13.07
C PHE A 319 22.84 -8.11 13.81
N PRO A 320 23.88 -8.58 13.09
CA PRO A 320 25.03 -9.17 13.74
C PRO A 320 25.76 -8.14 14.61
N PRO A 321 26.28 -8.52 15.79
CA PRO A 321 26.97 -7.59 16.70
C PRO A 321 28.29 -7.05 16.16
N TRP A 322 28.76 -7.45 14.99
CA TRP A 322 29.94 -6.88 14.31
C TRP A 322 29.56 -5.93 13.17
N LEU A 323 28.27 -5.82 12.82
CA LEU A 323 27.80 -4.92 11.77
C LEU A 323 27.85 -3.47 12.28
N SER A 324 28.28 -2.55 11.41
CA SER A 324 28.28 -1.11 11.72
C SER A 324 26.86 -0.57 11.83
N ILE A 325 26.62 0.35 12.76
CA ILE A 325 25.35 1.08 12.86
C ILE A 325 25.17 2.10 11.71
N ASP A 326 26.26 2.55 11.09
CA ASP A 326 26.24 3.45 9.93
C ASP A 326 26.20 2.69 8.60
N ILE A 327 25.63 1.48 8.60
CA ILE A 327 25.65 0.59 7.43
C ILE A 327 24.98 1.23 6.20
N LEU A 328 24.00 2.10 6.39
CA LEU A 328 23.26 2.76 5.31
C LEU A 328 23.94 4.05 4.81
N SER A 329 24.97 4.55 5.49
CA SER A 329 25.56 5.88 5.21
C SER A 329 26.11 6.08 3.81
N MET A 330 26.48 4.99 3.13
CA MET A 330 27.00 5.02 1.76
C MET A 330 25.90 5.06 0.69
N LEU A 331 24.63 4.95 1.08
CA LEU A 331 23.47 4.92 0.19
C LEU A 331 22.90 6.33 -0.06
N GLY A 332 23.76 7.29 -0.42
CA GLY A 332 23.36 8.71 -0.56
C GLY A 332 22.37 9.04 -1.68
N ARG A 333 21.94 8.06 -2.49
CA ARG A 333 20.87 8.18 -3.50
C ARG A 333 19.53 7.60 -3.04
N LEU A 334 19.48 6.99 -1.86
CA LEU A 334 18.29 6.37 -1.33
C LEU A 334 17.22 7.43 -1.07
N ARG A 335 16.03 7.20 -1.63
CA ARG A 335 14.84 8.07 -1.50
C ARG A 335 13.75 7.41 -0.69
N HIS A 336 13.59 6.10 -0.81
CA HIS A 336 12.54 5.38 -0.11
C HIS A 336 13.13 4.22 0.69
N LEU A 337 12.93 4.26 2.00
CA LEU A 337 13.39 3.24 2.94
C LEU A 337 12.21 2.73 3.76
N TYR A 338 11.90 1.45 3.63
CA TYR A 338 10.88 0.76 4.42
C TYR A 338 11.57 -0.26 5.29
N LEU A 339 11.56 0.00 6.60
CA LEU A 339 12.14 -0.88 7.61
C LEU A 339 11.13 -1.98 7.99
N PRO A 340 11.57 -3.05 8.69
CA PRO A 340 10.66 -4.08 9.20
C PRO A 340 9.66 -3.53 10.22
N SER A 341 8.43 -4.00 10.17
CA SER A 341 7.36 -3.56 11.09
C SER A 341 7.43 -4.20 12.48
N LEU A 342 7.96 -5.42 12.61
CA LEU A 342 7.96 -6.20 13.86
C LEU A 342 9.29 -6.14 14.65
N GLY A 343 10.21 -5.25 14.24
CA GLY A 343 11.44 -4.97 14.99
C GLY A 343 12.70 -5.70 14.51
N VAL A 344 13.77 -5.56 15.30
CA VAL A 344 15.11 -6.08 15.01
C VAL A 344 15.64 -6.87 16.20
N ARG A 345 16.01 -8.13 15.99
CA ARG A 345 16.80 -8.92 16.95
C ARG A 345 18.26 -8.50 16.85
N SER A 346 18.66 -7.60 17.75
CA SER A 346 20.07 -7.25 17.96
C SER A 346 20.58 -7.84 19.27
N THR A 347 21.78 -8.42 19.24
CA THR A 347 22.48 -8.84 20.47
C THR A 347 23.24 -7.69 21.14
N ARG A 348 23.25 -6.49 20.53
CA ARG A 348 23.81 -5.27 21.14
C ARG A 348 22.69 -4.50 21.84
N LYS A 349 22.64 -4.56 23.17
CA LYS A 349 21.61 -3.91 24.00
C LYS A 349 21.53 -2.38 23.92
N LYS A 350 22.34 -1.67 23.11
CA LYS A 350 22.42 -0.18 23.11
C LYS A 350 22.81 0.51 21.80
N SER A 351 23.08 -0.20 20.70
CA SER A 351 23.55 0.46 19.47
C SER A 351 22.39 0.67 18.49
N LYS A 352 21.93 1.92 18.38
CA LYS A 352 20.85 2.31 17.45
C LYS A 352 21.41 2.54 16.03
N LEU A 353 20.67 2.12 15.01
CA LEU A 353 20.98 2.29 13.58
C LEU A 353 21.00 3.78 13.23
N ARG A 354 22.00 4.18 12.45
CA ARG A 354 22.21 5.57 12.03
C ARG A 354 21.76 5.79 10.59
N PHE A 355 21.26 6.99 10.32
CA PHE A 355 20.73 7.45 9.03
C PHE A 355 21.59 8.55 8.41
N ASN A 356 22.73 8.85 9.02
CA ASN A 356 23.74 9.77 8.51
C ASN A 356 24.06 9.51 7.03
N GLY A 357 24.04 10.55 6.20
CA GLY A 357 24.36 10.45 4.77
C GLY A 357 23.16 10.18 3.85
N LEU A 358 21.97 9.90 4.39
CA LEU A 358 20.73 9.69 3.63
C LEU A 358 20.01 11.01 3.29
N ILE A 359 20.75 11.99 2.78
CA ILE A 359 20.26 13.37 2.55
C ILE A 359 19.19 13.50 1.45
N GLN A 360 18.98 12.45 0.65
CA GLN A 360 17.96 12.40 -0.41
C GLN A 360 16.69 11.64 0.00
N LEU A 361 16.60 11.22 1.26
CA LEU A 361 15.48 10.40 1.71
C LEU A 361 14.17 11.20 1.72
N GLU A 362 13.17 10.68 1.01
CA GLU A 362 11.82 11.24 0.84
C GLU A 362 10.78 10.42 1.62
N THR A 363 11.01 9.11 1.80
CA THR A 363 10.14 8.21 2.57
C THR A 363 10.95 7.38 3.55
N LEU A 364 10.51 7.39 4.82
CA LEU A 364 11.04 6.55 5.89
C LEU A 364 9.87 5.89 6.62
N ALA A 365 9.65 4.61 6.34
CA ALA A 365 8.59 3.83 6.94
C ALA A 365 9.14 2.85 7.97
N ASN A 366 8.30 2.53 8.98
CA ASN A 366 8.58 1.70 10.14
C ASN A 366 9.85 2.10 10.92
N PHE A 367 10.09 3.40 11.08
CA PHE A 367 11.15 3.88 11.98
C PHE A 367 10.79 3.52 13.41
N ASP A 368 11.72 2.92 14.16
CA ASP A 368 11.42 2.43 15.51
C ASP A 368 12.50 2.90 16.50
N THR A 369 12.09 3.64 17.53
CA THR A 369 13.01 4.27 18.49
C THR A 369 13.82 3.26 19.30
N ASP A 370 13.35 2.01 19.45
CA ASP A 370 14.04 0.97 20.20
C ASP A 370 15.40 0.62 19.56
N TRP A 371 15.53 0.79 18.23
CA TRP A 371 16.74 0.42 17.49
C TRP A 371 17.16 1.42 16.41
N CYS A 372 16.45 2.53 16.20
CA CYS A 372 16.81 3.61 15.28
C CYS A 372 17.23 4.88 16.04
N GLU A 373 18.30 5.53 15.59
CA GLU A 373 18.77 6.76 16.21
C GLU A 373 17.85 7.95 15.83
N VAL A 374 17.15 8.47 16.83
CA VAL A 374 16.20 9.56 16.71
C VAL A 374 16.88 10.88 16.32
N LYS A 375 18.09 11.15 16.83
CA LYS A 375 18.82 12.40 16.56
C LYS A 375 19.17 12.61 15.08
N ASP A 376 19.19 11.54 14.30
CA ASP A 376 19.51 11.66 12.87
C ASP A 376 18.28 12.18 12.08
N LEU A 377 17.05 12.13 12.63
CA LEU A 377 15.84 12.59 11.94
C LEU A 377 15.89 14.05 11.52
N VAL A 378 16.48 14.93 12.35
CA VAL A 378 16.60 16.37 12.04
C VAL A 378 17.47 16.65 10.81
N THR A 379 18.30 15.69 10.40
CA THR A 379 19.15 15.79 9.20
C THR A 379 18.40 15.45 7.92
N LEU A 380 17.24 14.78 8.03
CA LEU A 380 16.45 14.26 6.90
C LEU A 380 15.43 15.30 6.40
N ILE A 381 15.89 16.50 6.06
CA ILE A 381 15.02 17.64 5.70
C ILE A 381 14.14 17.42 4.45
N ARG A 382 14.54 16.50 3.56
CA ARG A 382 13.78 16.15 2.34
C ARG A 382 12.67 15.13 2.57
N LEU A 383 12.56 14.62 3.80
CA LEU A 383 11.59 13.60 4.16
C LEU A 383 10.17 14.16 4.00
N GLN A 384 9.35 13.47 3.21
CA GLN A 384 7.97 13.84 2.94
C GLN A 384 6.98 12.93 3.69
N LYS A 385 7.35 11.65 3.85
CA LYS A 385 6.55 10.64 4.55
C LYS A 385 7.38 9.96 5.64
N LEU A 386 6.90 10.05 6.88
CA LEU A 386 7.52 9.41 8.03
C LEU A 386 6.48 8.59 8.80
N THR A 387 6.80 7.33 9.11
CA THR A 387 6.01 6.52 10.04
C THR A 387 6.90 6.06 11.20
N VAL A 388 6.52 6.37 12.44
CA VAL A 388 7.32 6.12 13.64
C VAL A 388 6.60 5.19 14.59
N ARG A 389 7.33 4.22 15.15
CA ARG A 389 6.99 3.42 16.32
C ARG A 389 7.89 3.86 17.46
N THR A 390 7.28 4.26 18.57
CA THR A 390 8.02 4.68 19.77
C THR A 390 7.49 3.99 21.01
N SER A 391 8.40 3.67 21.93
CA SER A 391 8.05 3.37 23.32
C SER A 391 7.82 4.68 24.10
N CYS A 392 7.19 4.58 25.27
CA CYS A 392 7.05 5.74 26.16
C CYS A 392 8.40 6.28 26.66
N ASP A 393 9.42 5.42 26.80
CA ASP A 393 10.72 5.78 27.36
C ASP A 393 11.52 6.71 26.42
N ASP A 394 11.42 6.51 25.10
CA ASP A 394 12.08 7.35 24.08
C ASP A 394 11.19 8.51 23.58
N MET A 395 9.96 8.64 24.10
CA MET A 395 8.98 9.57 23.55
C MET A 395 9.45 11.03 23.64
N GLU A 396 10.04 11.44 24.76
CA GLU A 396 10.51 12.82 24.94
C GLU A 396 11.55 13.21 23.88
N GLU A 397 12.59 12.39 23.72
CA GLU A 397 13.64 12.60 22.73
C GLU A 397 13.08 12.57 21.29
N MET A 398 12.17 11.64 21.01
CA MET A 398 11.47 11.54 19.72
C MET A 398 10.70 12.82 19.40
N MET A 399 9.97 13.35 20.36
CA MET A 399 9.12 14.52 20.19
C MET A 399 9.93 15.79 19.99
N GLU A 400 11.04 15.96 20.71
CA GLU A 400 11.96 17.08 20.50
C GLU A 400 12.56 17.08 19.08
N ASN A 401 12.97 15.91 18.59
CA ASN A 401 13.56 15.80 17.25
C ASN A 401 12.51 15.98 16.15
N LEU A 402 11.30 15.47 16.33
CA LEU A 402 10.20 15.78 15.41
C LEU A 402 9.91 17.26 15.40
N ALA A 403 9.80 17.90 16.57
CA ALA A 403 9.55 19.34 16.68
C ALA A 403 10.62 20.15 15.97
N ALA A 404 11.90 19.81 16.16
CA ALA A 404 13.01 20.43 15.45
C ALA A 404 12.92 20.24 13.92
N LEU A 405 12.48 19.06 13.47
CA LEU A 405 12.25 18.79 12.05
C LEU A 405 11.07 19.61 11.49
N ALA A 406 9.98 19.81 12.24
CA ALA A 406 8.85 20.64 11.81
C ALA A 406 9.19 22.14 11.75
N LEU A 407 9.94 22.62 12.74
CA LEU A 407 10.31 24.05 12.84
C LEU A 407 11.35 24.46 11.80
N SER A 408 12.01 23.50 11.16
CA SER A 408 12.94 23.76 10.06
C SER A 408 12.20 24.27 8.82
N SER A 409 12.54 25.48 8.37
CA SER A 409 11.98 26.09 7.15
C SER A 409 12.25 25.30 5.86
N SER A 410 13.18 24.35 5.92
CA SER A 410 13.54 23.46 4.80
C SER A 410 12.85 22.10 4.84
N SER A 411 12.03 21.85 5.86
CA SER A 411 11.32 20.59 6.05
C SER A 411 10.27 20.38 4.96
N CYS A 412 10.29 19.19 4.37
CA CYS A 412 9.34 18.78 3.34
C CYS A 412 8.26 17.82 3.87
N LEU A 413 8.16 17.64 5.19
CA LEU A 413 7.31 16.61 5.79
C LEU A 413 5.82 16.92 5.57
N GLN A 414 5.13 16.01 4.88
CA GLN A 414 3.73 16.14 4.50
C GLN A 414 2.83 15.06 5.10
N TYR A 415 3.41 13.93 5.49
CA TYR A 415 2.69 12.81 6.08
C TYR A 415 3.44 12.29 7.31
N LEU A 416 2.73 12.24 8.43
CA LEU A 416 3.20 11.62 9.66
C LEU A 416 2.20 10.58 10.16
N GLU A 417 2.73 9.41 10.51
CA GLU A 417 2.02 8.33 11.19
C GLU A 417 2.80 7.93 12.43
N LEU A 418 2.12 7.89 13.58
CA LEU A 418 2.73 7.61 14.87
C LEU A 418 2.05 6.41 15.52
N TYR A 419 2.87 5.44 15.92
CA TYR A 419 2.51 4.33 16.79
C TYR A 419 3.23 4.52 18.12
N ILE A 420 2.47 4.54 19.21
CA ILE A 420 2.99 4.74 20.56
C ILE A 420 2.61 3.53 21.41
N SER A 421 3.59 2.88 22.04
CA SER A 421 3.34 1.82 23.02
C SER A 421 3.76 2.24 24.42
N THR A 422 2.85 2.11 25.39
CA THR A 422 3.10 2.49 26.78
C THR A 422 3.63 1.35 27.66
N ARG A 423 3.74 0.12 27.15
CA ARG A 423 4.26 -1.07 27.88
C ARG A 423 3.73 -1.19 29.31
N ASN A 424 2.42 -0.99 29.53
CA ASN A 424 1.73 -1.00 30.83
C ASN A 424 2.02 0.17 31.79
N GLN A 425 2.75 1.21 31.35
CA GLN A 425 2.89 2.46 32.09
C GLN A 425 1.72 3.41 31.76
N THR A 426 1.33 4.26 32.71
CA THR A 426 0.36 5.32 32.44
C THR A 426 1.05 6.46 31.70
N LEU A 427 0.34 7.08 30.76
CA LEU A 427 0.87 8.16 29.95
C LEU A 427 1.02 9.52 30.70
N ASP A 428 0.95 9.53 32.03
CA ASP A 428 0.75 10.78 32.80
C ASP A 428 1.83 11.83 32.55
N ASN A 429 3.10 11.45 32.49
CA ASN A 429 4.20 12.37 32.21
C ASN A 429 4.29 12.78 30.73
N SER A 430 3.68 12.02 29.82
CA SER A 430 3.80 12.22 28.37
C SER A 430 2.54 12.83 27.73
N LYS A 431 1.47 13.02 28.52
CA LYS A 431 0.23 13.72 28.12
C LYS A 431 0.52 15.12 27.57
N ASP A 432 1.35 15.90 28.25
CA ASP A 432 1.71 17.26 27.82
C ASP A 432 2.50 17.29 26.51
N MET A 433 3.31 16.26 26.25
CA MET A 433 4.05 16.13 25.00
C MET A 433 3.11 15.78 23.84
N LEU A 434 2.21 14.82 24.02
CA LEU A 434 1.21 14.50 23.00
C LEU A 434 0.31 15.69 22.68
N ARG A 435 -0.14 16.42 23.71
CA ARG A 435 -0.88 17.68 23.53
C ARG A 435 -0.10 18.67 22.66
N LYS A 436 1.18 18.91 22.99
CA LYS A 436 2.04 19.80 22.20
C LYS A 436 2.17 19.32 20.74
N LEU A 437 2.21 18.02 20.48
CA LEU A 437 2.24 17.51 19.11
C LEU A 437 0.94 17.66 18.34
N LEU A 438 -0.19 17.44 19.00
CA LEU A 438 -1.51 17.60 18.39
C LEU A 438 -1.82 19.07 18.06
N TRP A 439 -1.39 20.01 18.92
CA TRP A 439 -1.78 21.41 18.85
C TRP A 439 -0.69 22.39 18.38
N ASN A 440 0.57 22.18 18.77
CA ASN A 440 1.61 23.21 18.62
C ASN A 440 2.48 23.04 17.38
N TYR A 441 2.72 21.81 16.93
CA TYR A 441 3.74 21.57 15.90
C TYR A 441 3.21 21.49 14.47
N ASN A 442 1.90 21.72 14.26
CA ASN A 442 1.24 21.75 12.94
C ASN A 442 1.73 20.67 11.96
N PHE A 443 2.07 19.48 12.49
CA PHE A 443 2.39 18.35 11.65
C PHE A 443 1.12 17.95 10.90
N ASN A 444 1.26 17.55 9.64
CA ASN A 444 0.21 16.78 8.97
C ASN A 444 0.21 15.35 9.54
N LEU A 445 -0.08 15.22 10.84
CA LEU A 445 -0.34 13.95 11.49
C LEU A 445 -1.65 13.41 10.93
N GLN A 446 -1.53 12.36 10.12
CA GLN A 446 -2.66 11.74 9.46
C GLN A 446 -3.17 10.54 10.27
N LYS A 447 -2.25 9.78 10.86
CA LYS A 447 -2.58 8.57 11.60
C LYS A 447 -1.92 8.54 12.97
N LEU A 448 -2.71 8.19 13.97
CA LEU A 448 -2.25 8.05 15.35
C LEU A 448 -2.74 6.71 15.89
N GLU A 449 -1.81 5.91 16.38
CA GLU A 449 -2.08 4.66 17.07
C GLU A 449 -1.45 4.70 18.46
N ILE A 450 -2.25 4.44 19.49
CA ILE A 450 -1.81 4.42 20.88
C ILE A 450 -2.18 3.07 21.49
N ALA A 451 -1.19 2.36 21.99
CA ALA A 451 -1.35 1.08 22.68
C ALA A 451 -0.92 1.17 24.15
N GLY A 452 -1.89 1.02 25.03
CA GLY A 452 -1.74 1.00 26.48
C GLY A 452 -2.57 2.07 27.19
N LYS A 453 -2.46 2.12 28.53
CA LYS A 453 -3.38 2.87 29.39
C LYS A 453 -3.39 4.37 29.12
N LEU A 454 -4.59 4.89 28.84
CA LEU A 454 -4.84 6.31 28.59
C LEU A 454 -6.11 6.75 29.35
N PRO A 455 -6.03 6.97 30.68
CA PRO A 455 -7.21 7.14 31.51
C PRO A 455 -7.98 8.46 31.25
N GLU A 456 -7.38 9.46 30.61
CA GLU A 456 -7.99 10.78 30.40
C GLU A 456 -7.81 11.24 28.94
N LEU A 457 -8.69 10.76 28.05
CA LEU A 457 -8.66 11.12 26.63
C LEU A 457 -9.07 12.59 26.38
N ALA A 458 -10.07 13.08 27.11
CA ALA A 458 -10.58 14.45 26.99
C ALA A 458 -9.45 15.49 27.13
N LEU A 459 -8.59 15.26 28.10
CA LEU A 459 -7.43 16.07 28.41
C LEU A 459 -6.46 16.23 27.23
N LEU A 460 -6.27 15.23 26.37
CA LEU A 460 -5.39 15.35 25.20
C LEU A 460 -5.95 16.32 24.15
N LEU A 461 -7.27 16.48 24.12
CA LEU A 461 -8.03 17.19 23.09
C LEU A 461 -8.63 18.51 23.61
N GLU A 462 -8.39 18.85 24.88
CA GLU A 462 -8.70 20.16 25.44
C GLU A 462 -7.75 21.23 24.86
N GLN A 463 -8.33 22.27 24.26
CA GLN A 463 -7.59 23.42 23.77
C GLN A 463 -6.98 24.20 24.94
N GLN A 464 -5.77 24.74 24.76
CA GLN A 464 -5.30 25.80 25.65
C GLN A 464 -6.25 27.02 25.56
N PRO A 465 -6.56 27.68 26.69
CA PRO A 465 -7.15 29.01 26.65
C PRO A 465 -6.23 29.96 25.88
N GLN A 466 -6.80 30.63 24.90
CA GLN A 466 -6.14 31.53 23.96
C GLN A 466 -5.24 32.57 24.64
N GLN A 467 -3.93 32.51 24.36
CA GLN A 467 -3.03 33.66 24.52
C GLN A 467 -2.23 33.96 23.25
N LEU A 468 -2.81 33.78 22.05
CA LEU A 468 -2.23 34.26 20.79
C LEU A 468 -3.34 34.71 19.82
N LEU A 469 -4.24 35.57 20.28
CA LEU A 469 -5.28 36.22 19.47
C LEU A 469 -4.77 37.49 18.80
N HIS A 470 -3.67 37.41 18.04
CA HIS A 470 -3.22 38.54 17.19
C HIS A 470 -2.61 38.09 15.86
N THR A 471 -3.21 37.13 15.15
CA THR A 471 -3.13 37.06 13.67
C THR A 471 -4.37 36.32 13.15
N HIS A 472 -4.96 36.79 12.05
CA HIS A 472 -6.10 36.18 11.35
C HIS A 472 -5.71 34.86 10.62
N MET A 473 -5.02 33.94 11.30
CA MET A 473 -4.66 32.63 10.76
C MET A 473 -5.51 31.56 11.43
N ASP A 474 -6.18 30.75 10.60
CA ASP A 474 -7.11 29.68 10.97
C ASP A 474 -6.67 28.88 12.20
N VAL A 475 -7.62 28.66 13.12
CA VAL A 475 -7.47 27.79 14.29
C VAL A 475 -6.99 26.42 13.84
N SER A 476 -5.85 25.95 14.38
CA SER A 476 -5.27 24.64 14.09
C SER A 476 -6.29 23.51 14.36
N VAL A 477 -6.99 23.06 13.31
CA VAL A 477 -7.88 21.90 13.37
C VAL A 477 -7.03 20.63 13.33
N ILE A 478 -7.20 19.73 14.30
CA ILE A 478 -6.59 18.40 14.29
C ILE A 478 -6.92 17.70 12.96
N ARG A 479 -5.89 17.27 12.21
CA ARG A 479 -6.01 16.70 10.85
C ARG A 479 -5.96 15.18 10.80
N ILE A 480 -6.11 14.53 11.95
CA ILE A 480 -6.05 13.06 12.06
C ILE A 480 -7.22 12.45 11.27
N THR A 481 -6.88 11.62 10.30
CA THR A 481 -7.86 10.86 9.49
C THR A 481 -8.04 9.44 9.99
N ARG A 482 -7.04 8.86 10.67
CA ARG A 482 -7.15 7.56 11.35
C ARG A 482 -6.69 7.65 12.80
N LEU A 483 -7.55 7.20 13.71
CA LEU A 483 -7.20 7.01 15.11
C LEU A 483 -7.42 5.54 15.49
N THR A 484 -6.37 4.95 16.07
CA THR A 484 -6.40 3.58 16.58
C THR A 484 -6.03 3.61 18.06
N LEU A 485 -6.87 3.03 18.92
CA LEU A 485 -6.59 2.89 20.35
C LEU A 485 -6.61 1.42 20.73
N TRP A 486 -5.66 1.02 21.58
CA TRP A 486 -5.58 -0.30 22.18
C TRP A 486 -5.36 -0.16 23.69
N GLU A 487 -6.01 -1.00 24.48
CA GLU A 487 -5.77 -1.16 25.92
C GLU A 487 -5.78 0.16 26.71
N SER A 488 -6.57 1.14 26.24
CA SER A 488 -6.65 2.46 26.86
C SER A 488 -7.38 2.45 28.20
N CYS A 489 -8.24 1.45 28.44
CA CYS A 489 -9.02 1.28 29.66
C CYS A 489 -9.88 2.51 30.00
N LEU A 490 -10.57 3.08 29.01
CA LEU A 490 -11.45 4.25 29.18
C LEU A 490 -12.72 3.85 29.93
N GLU A 491 -12.97 4.47 31.08
CA GLU A 491 -14.20 4.28 31.86
C GLU A 491 -15.34 5.18 31.36
N GLU A 492 -15.00 6.41 30.96
CA GLU A 492 -15.94 7.37 30.37
C GLU A 492 -16.11 7.12 28.87
N ASP A 493 -17.30 7.47 28.36
CA ASP A 493 -17.63 7.38 26.93
C ASP A 493 -16.64 8.21 26.08
N PRO A 494 -15.87 7.58 25.17
CA PRO A 494 -14.90 8.30 24.35
C PRO A 494 -15.55 9.10 23.22
N MET A 495 -16.79 8.79 22.81
CA MET A 495 -17.41 9.35 21.60
C MET A 495 -17.54 10.88 21.65
N PRO A 496 -18.02 11.52 22.74
CA PRO A 496 -18.15 12.99 22.80
C PRO A 496 -16.82 13.75 22.65
N VAL A 497 -15.72 13.08 22.97
CA VAL A 497 -14.37 13.63 22.82
C VAL A 497 -13.85 13.40 21.40
N LEU A 498 -14.00 12.18 20.88
CA LEU A 498 -13.52 11.79 19.57
C LEU A 498 -14.27 12.47 18.42
N GLU A 499 -15.56 12.76 18.59
CA GLU A 499 -16.40 13.48 17.62
C GLU A 499 -15.89 14.90 17.32
N LYS A 500 -15.10 15.49 18.22
CA LYS A 500 -14.49 16.82 18.01
C LYS A 500 -13.43 16.78 16.90
N ILE A 501 -12.91 15.61 16.54
CA ILE A 501 -11.97 15.42 15.44
C ILE A 501 -12.77 15.29 14.13
N ALA A 502 -13.25 16.42 13.60
CA ALA A 502 -14.12 16.45 12.42
C ALA A 502 -13.48 15.90 11.12
N THR A 503 -12.16 15.69 11.11
CA THR A 503 -11.42 15.13 9.97
C THR A 503 -11.32 13.60 10.00
N LEU A 504 -11.75 12.97 11.08
CA LEU A 504 -11.63 11.53 11.30
C LEU A 504 -12.47 10.75 10.29
N ARG A 505 -11.83 9.76 9.66
CA ARG A 505 -12.43 8.87 8.64
C ARG A 505 -12.44 7.43 9.11
N GLU A 506 -11.41 7.04 9.85
CA GLU A 506 -11.25 5.69 10.35
C GLU A 506 -11.02 5.73 11.86
N LEU A 507 -11.88 5.04 12.61
CA LEU A 507 -11.78 4.93 14.05
C LEU A 507 -11.77 3.45 14.45
N TYR A 508 -10.66 3.01 15.01
CA TYR A 508 -10.49 1.65 15.49
C TYR A 508 -10.25 1.67 17.00
N LEU A 509 -11.22 1.14 17.74
CA LEU A 509 -11.15 1.01 19.19
C LEU A 509 -11.02 -0.49 19.50
N HIS A 510 -9.78 -0.95 19.63
CA HIS A 510 -9.47 -2.37 19.79
C HIS A 510 -9.53 -2.82 21.25
N ILE A 511 -8.97 -4.00 21.51
CA ILE A 511 -8.96 -4.74 22.78
C ILE A 511 -8.82 -3.82 24.01
N PHE A 512 -9.77 -3.91 24.94
CA PHE A 512 -9.77 -3.17 26.21
C PHE A 512 -9.63 -1.64 26.10
N THR A 513 -9.99 -1.05 24.95
CA THR A 513 -9.99 0.41 24.80
C THR A 513 -11.05 1.05 25.69
N PHE A 514 -12.25 0.48 25.74
CA PHE A 514 -13.35 0.96 26.56
C PHE A 514 -13.79 -0.13 27.56
N ILE A 515 -13.93 0.25 28.82
CA ILE A 515 -14.36 -0.61 29.93
C ILE A 515 -15.61 -0.08 30.64
N GLY A 516 -16.20 1.02 30.14
CA GLY A 516 -17.50 1.50 30.57
C GLY A 516 -18.65 0.69 29.96
N GLU A 517 -19.88 1.12 30.25
CA GLU A 517 -21.10 0.37 29.91
C GLU A 517 -21.87 0.95 28.72
N GLU A 518 -21.82 2.27 28.53
CA GLU A 518 -22.63 2.96 27.52
C GLU A 518 -21.79 3.90 26.65
N MET A 519 -22.11 3.94 25.35
CA MET A 519 -21.60 4.94 24.42
C MET A 519 -22.74 5.68 23.72
N VAL A 520 -22.53 6.97 23.44
CA VAL A 520 -23.48 7.84 22.73
C VAL A 520 -22.77 8.58 21.60
N CYS A 521 -23.24 8.37 20.37
CA CYS A 521 -22.83 9.18 19.22
C CYS A 521 -23.85 10.28 18.94
N SER A 522 -23.41 11.53 18.90
CA SER A 522 -24.30 12.69 18.73
C SER A 522 -24.81 12.84 17.30
N ALA A 523 -25.92 13.55 17.11
CA ALA A 523 -26.56 13.76 15.81
C ALA A 523 -25.67 14.48 14.78
N THR A 524 -24.65 15.22 15.23
CA THR A 524 -23.65 15.88 14.38
C THR A 524 -22.25 15.25 14.50
N GLY A 525 -22.15 14.13 15.22
CA GLY A 525 -20.91 13.42 15.46
C GLY A 525 -20.32 12.84 14.19
N PHE A 526 -18.99 12.86 14.09
CA PHE A 526 -18.23 12.14 13.07
C PHE A 526 -18.64 12.44 11.61
N PRO A 527 -18.52 13.70 11.14
CA PRO A 527 -19.05 14.13 9.85
C PRO A 527 -18.36 13.53 8.62
N LYS A 528 -17.22 12.82 8.78
CA LYS A 528 -16.45 12.22 7.68
C LYS A 528 -16.09 10.74 7.91
N LEU A 529 -16.61 10.12 8.96
CA LEU A 529 -16.26 8.75 9.34
C LEU A 529 -16.82 7.76 8.32
N THR A 530 -15.96 6.90 7.81
CA THR A 530 -16.25 5.85 6.82
C THR A 530 -16.10 4.45 7.39
N ASP A 531 -15.22 4.28 8.39
CA ASP A 531 -14.87 2.99 8.99
C ASP A 531 -14.86 3.12 10.52
N LEU A 532 -15.61 2.24 11.19
CA LEU A 532 -15.66 2.13 12.66
C LEU A 532 -15.48 0.67 13.08
N SER A 533 -14.52 0.41 13.98
CA SER A 533 -14.37 -0.90 14.64
C SER A 533 -14.41 -0.76 16.15
N LEU A 534 -15.24 -1.58 16.80
CA LEU A 534 -15.37 -1.71 18.25
C LEU A 534 -15.05 -3.16 18.65
N GLU A 535 -13.93 -3.40 19.33
CA GLU A 535 -13.44 -4.75 19.56
C GLU A 535 -13.10 -5.04 21.02
N PHE A 536 -13.63 -6.15 21.54
CA PHE A 536 -13.43 -6.66 22.90
C PHE A 536 -13.66 -5.62 24.00
N PHE A 537 -14.86 -5.05 24.07
CA PHE A 537 -15.26 -4.22 25.20
C PHE A 537 -15.97 -5.07 26.26
N PRO A 538 -15.34 -5.35 27.41
CA PRO A 538 -15.81 -6.37 28.35
C PRO A 538 -17.09 -5.98 29.10
N ASN A 539 -17.40 -4.68 29.18
CA ASN A 539 -18.54 -4.15 29.92
C ASN A 539 -19.56 -3.44 29.04
N PHE A 540 -19.36 -3.40 27.72
CA PHE A 540 -20.21 -2.61 26.84
C PHE A 540 -21.59 -3.24 26.69
N VAL A 541 -22.60 -2.53 27.22
CA VAL A 541 -23.99 -2.97 27.26
C VAL A 541 -24.82 -2.25 26.20
N LYS A 542 -24.71 -0.92 26.15
CA LYS A 542 -25.63 -0.08 25.38
C LYS A 542 -24.92 0.89 24.46
N TRP A 543 -25.37 0.92 23.22
CA TRP A 543 -24.91 1.90 22.24
C TRP A 543 -26.08 2.73 21.73
N ARG A 544 -25.99 4.06 21.87
CA ARG A 544 -26.97 5.00 21.34
C ARG A 544 -26.35 5.78 20.18
N VAL A 545 -27.02 5.74 19.03
CA VAL A 545 -26.63 6.52 17.85
C VAL A 545 -27.78 7.46 17.53
N GLU A 546 -27.55 8.77 17.66
CA GLU A 546 -28.55 9.76 17.33
C GLU A 546 -28.74 9.89 15.81
N LYS A 547 -29.96 10.23 15.39
CA LYS A 547 -30.27 10.41 13.97
C LYS A 547 -29.43 11.55 13.37
N GLY A 548 -28.67 11.23 12.32
CA GLY A 548 -27.77 12.17 11.65
C GLY A 548 -26.28 11.94 11.94
N SER A 549 -25.97 11.14 12.95
CA SER A 549 -24.59 10.75 13.27
C SER A 549 -23.95 9.98 12.12
N MET A 550 -22.64 10.16 11.92
CA MET A 550 -21.81 9.38 10.98
C MET A 550 -22.42 9.19 9.57
N PRO A 551 -22.76 10.28 8.84
CA PRO A 551 -23.55 10.20 7.61
C PRO A 551 -22.87 9.43 6.45
N PHE A 552 -21.54 9.26 6.50
CA PHE A 552 -20.76 8.56 5.47
C PHE A 552 -20.23 7.20 5.92
N LEU A 553 -20.69 6.67 7.06
CA LEU A 553 -20.21 5.38 7.55
C LEU A 553 -20.54 4.29 6.54
N SER A 554 -19.52 3.57 6.10
CA SER A 554 -19.60 2.55 5.06
C SER A 554 -19.27 1.15 5.58
N GLN A 555 -18.40 1.06 6.60
CA GLN A 555 -17.93 -0.16 7.21
C GLN A 555 -18.10 -0.05 8.73
N LEU A 556 -18.79 -1.02 9.33
CA LEU A 556 -18.93 -1.16 10.77
C LEU A 556 -18.54 -2.57 11.19
N MET A 557 -17.60 -2.69 12.12
CA MET A 557 -17.21 -3.94 12.75
C MET A 557 -17.44 -3.88 14.25
N ILE A 558 -18.08 -4.92 14.79
CA ILE A 558 -18.21 -5.15 16.23
C ILE A 558 -17.70 -6.56 16.48
N PHE A 559 -16.67 -6.69 17.32
CA PHE A 559 -16.00 -7.96 17.58
C PHE A 559 -15.96 -8.25 19.09
N ALA A 560 -16.44 -9.42 19.51
CA ALA A 560 -16.29 -9.90 20.88
C ALA A 560 -16.79 -8.94 21.98
N CYS A 561 -17.89 -8.23 21.73
CA CYS A 561 -18.58 -7.38 22.71
C CYS A 561 -19.70 -8.16 23.39
N SER A 562 -19.34 -9.09 24.28
CA SER A 562 -20.23 -10.15 24.77
C SER A 562 -21.38 -9.70 25.69
N LYS A 563 -21.36 -8.47 26.22
CA LYS A 563 -22.44 -7.93 27.07
C LYS A 563 -23.41 -7.02 26.32
N MET A 564 -23.19 -6.80 25.04
CA MET A 564 -24.04 -5.90 24.25
C MET A 564 -25.45 -6.51 24.13
N GLU A 565 -26.47 -5.75 24.54
CA GLU A 565 -27.84 -6.25 24.60
C GLU A 565 -28.57 -6.12 23.26
N GLU A 566 -28.40 -4.99 22.57
CA GLU A 566 -29.12 -4.66 21.33
C GLU A 566 -28.28 -3.78 20.40
N LEU A 567 -28.62 -3.73 19.11
CA LEU A 567 -28.09 -2.74 18.17
C LEU A 567 -28.81 -1.39 18.34
N PRO A 568 -28.13 -0.23 18.19
CA PRO A 568 -28.79 1.07 18.23
C PRO A 568 -29.87 1.22 17.16
N ASP A 569 -31.03 1.77 17.51
CA ASP A 569 -32.07 2.15 16.53
C ASP A 569 -31.54 3.14 15.48
N GLY A 570 -30.56 3.96 15.86
CA GLY A 570 -29.88 4.90 14.97
C GLY A 570 -29.21 4.26 13.77
N LEU A 571 -28.87 2.96 13.80
CA LEU A 571 -28.33 2.25 12.62
C LEU A 571 -29.27 2.34 11.43
N MET A 572 -30.58 2.39 11.63
CA MET A 572 -31.55 2.52 10.53
C MET A 572 -31.42 3.84 9.76
N SER A 573 -30.76 4.84 10.34
CA SER A 573 -30.53 6.14 9.70
C SER A 573 -29.23 6.20 8.88
N LEU A 574 -28.37 5.18 8.96
CA LEU A 574 -27.06 5.13 8.30
C LEU A 574 -27.16 4.61 6.86
N SER A 575 -27.73 5.41 5.96
CA SER A 575 -27.95 5.02 4.55
C SER A 575 -26.70 4.67 3.75
N SER A 576 -25.52 5.10 4.22
CA SER A 576 -24.24 4.86 3.54
C SER A 576 -23.62 3.49 3.87
N LEU A 577 -24.15 2.79 4.88
CA LEU A 577 -23.55 1.57 5.43
C LEU A 577 -23.63 0.42 4.42
N GLN A 578 -22.47 -0.03 3.95
CA GLN A 578 -22.32 -1.10 2.97
C GLN A 578 -22.05 -2.45 3.61
N THR A 579 -21.34 -2.44 4.74
CA THR A 579 -20.89 -3.66 5.40
C THR A 579 -21.03 -3.57 6.90
N LEU A 580 -21.62 -4.62 7.47
CA LEU A 580 -21.67 -4.85 8.91
C LEU A 580 -21.06 -6.22 9.22
N ALA A 581 -20.03 -6.23 10.05
CA ALA A 581 -19.42 -7.44 10.57
C ALA A 581 -19.67 -7.53 12.08
N LEU A 582 -20.40 -8.56 12.50
CA LEU A 582 -20.64 -8.93 13.89
C LEU A 582 -19.90 -10.23 14.15
N LEU A 583 -18.73 -10.16 14.76
CA LEU A 583 -17.81 -11.28 14.87
C LEU A 583 -17.68 -11.73 16.33
N SER A 584 -17.63 -13.04 16.57
CA SER A 584 -17.57 -13.62 17.92
C SER A 584 -18.54 -12.93 18.89
N MET A 585 -19.79 -12.75 18.46
CA MET A 585 -20.84 -12.20 19.32
C MET A 585 -21.62 -13.35 19.98
N PRO A 586 -22.28 -13.12 21.13
CA PRO A 586 -23.08 -14.14 21.80
C PRO A 586 -24.10 -14.77 20.84
N SER A 587 -24.30 -16.08 20.95
CA SER A 587 -25.20 -16.82 20.03
C SER A 587 -26.62 -16.27 20.03
N ASP A 588 -27.14 -15.90 21.20
CA ASP A 588 -28.48 -15.31 21.37
C ASP A 588 -28.57 -13.94 20.67
N PHE A 589 -27.55 -13.09 20.83
CA PHE A 589 -27.45 -11.80 20.13
C PHE A 589 -27.44 -12.00 18.61
N CYS A 590 -26.61 -12.92 18.12
CA CYS A 590 -26.54 -13.25 16.70
C CYS A 590 -27.90 -13.71 16.14
N ASP A 591 -28.68 -14.48 16.92
CA ASP A 591 -30.01 -14.94 16.51
C ASP A 591 -31.04 -13.81 16.42
N MET A 592 -30.90 -12.75 17.22
CA MET A 592 -31.77 -11.57 17.12
C MET A 592 -31.55 -10.76 15.83
N VAL A 593 -30.34 -10.78 15.26
CA VAL A 593 -29.95 -9.92 14.12
C VAL A 593 -29.84 -10.68 12.79
N ARG A 594 -30.27 -11.95 12.73
CA ARG A 594 -30.25 -12.77 11.51
C ARG A 594 -31.56 -13.51 11.29
N LYS A 595 -31.67 -14.21 10.15
CA LYS A 595 -32.76 -15.16 9.93
C LYS A 595 -32.35 -16.55 10.39
N VAL A 596 -33.15 -17.16 11.25
CA VAL A 596 -32.93 -18.52 11.77
C VAL A 596 -34.11 -19.37 11.32
N ASN A 597 -33.84 -20.44 10.56
CA ASN A 597 -34.89 -21.34 10.03
C ASN A 597 -36.01 -20.63 9.23
N GLY A 598 -35.71 -19.48 8.62
CA GLY A 598 -36.67 -18.68 7.84
C GLY A 598 -37.45 -17.63 8.65
N GLU A 599 -37.35 -17.65 9.98
CA GLU A 599 -37.92 -16.62 10.86
C GLU A 599 -36.91 -15.47 11.05
N GLN A 600 -37.41 -14.24 11.05
CA GLN A 600 -36.58 -13.05 11.28
C GLN A 600 -36.36 -12.89 12.78
N GLY A 601 -35.10 -12.76 13.19
CA GLY A 601 -34.76 -12.34 14.56
C GLY A 601 -35.36 -10.97 14.88
N ALA A 602 -35.60 -10.72 16.18
CA ALA A 602 -36.32 -9.54 16.66
C ALA A 602 -35.71 -8.21 16.19
N GLU A 603 -34.40 -8.16 15.94
CA GLU A 603 -33.65 -6.97 15.53
C GLU A 603 -33.19 -7.00 14.07
N PHE A 604 -33.54 -8.04 13.30
CA PHE A 604 -33.13 -8.17 11.91
C PHE A 604 -33.54 -6.95 11.05
N TYR A 605 -34.66 -6.31 11.38
CA TYR A 605 -35.14 -5.11 10.69
C TYR A 605 -34.15 -3.93 10.74
N LYS A 606 -33.28 -3.86 11.77
CA LYS A 606 -32.26 -2.81 11.92
C LYS A 606 -31.11 -2.95 10.91
N VAL A 607 -30.89 -4.16 10.38
CA VAL A 607 -29.74 -4.50 9.52
C VAL A 607 -30.14 -4.99 8.12
N ALA A 608 -31.43 -5.22 7.87
CA ALA A 608 -31.94 -5.82 6.64
C ALA A 608 -31.61 -5.04 5.35
N TYR A 609 -31.32 -3.73 5.46
CA TYR A 609 -30.99 -2.88 4.30
C TYR A 609 -29.51 -2.94 3.92
N ILE A 610 -28.65 -3.53 4.76
CA ILE A 610 -27.19 -3.54 4.60
C ILE A 610 -26.80 -4.60 3.55
N PRO A 611 -26.06 -4.24 2.47
CA PRO A 611 -25.72 -5.16 1.39
C PRO A 611 -24.87 -6.37 1.79
N SER A 612 -23.88 -6.15 2.66
CA SER A 612 -22.93 -7.20 3.10
C SER A 612 -22.99 -7.37 4.61
N LEU A 613 -23.56 -8.48 5.06
CA LEU A 613 -23.71 -8.81 6.47
C LEU A 613 -22.93 -10.08 6.80
N THR A 614 -21.93 -9.96 7.67
CA THR A 614 -21.15 -11.08 8.18
C THR A 614 -21.46 -11.25 9.66
N ILE A 615 -21.94 -12.43 10.05
CA ILE A 615 -22.28 -12.74 11.45
C ILE A 615 -21.57 -14.03 11.82
N ASP A 616 -20.68 -13.94 12.80
CA ASP A 616 -19.94 -15.06 13.37
C ASP A 616 -20.17 -15.15 14.89
N ARG A 617 -20.30 -16.38 15.39
CA ARG A 617 -20.68 -16.69 16.78
C ARG A 617 -19.46 -17.03 17.61
N GLU A 618 -19.54 -16.79 18.93
CA GLU A 618 -18.59 -17.37 19.90
C GLU A 618 -18.67 -18.90 19.99
#